data_AF-A0A0C1RDR4-F1
#
_entry.id   AF-A0A0C1RDR4-F1
#
_cell.length_a   1.000
_cell.length_b   1.000
_cell.length_c   1.000
_cell.angle_alpha   90.00
_cell.angle_beta   90.00
_cell.angle_gamma   90.00
#
_symmetry.space_group_name_H-M   'P 1'
#
loop_
_entity.id
_entity.type
_entity.pdbx_description
1 polymer ?
#
loop_
_entity_poly.entity_id
_entity_poly.type
_entity_poly.pdbx_seq_one_letter_code
_entity_poly.pdbx_strand_id
1 'polypeptide(L)'
;MDGISSYLEEICSVIKCKEVHEEIREEIRNHIEELALEYIDNGYSSDEAYKLAIRNMGDSGEIGFRLNKVYEKKIEYKTLIIGILLSLFGIVINFLITSNLMQVMKIKPLKV
;
A
#
# COMPACT_ATOMS: atom_id res chain seq x y z
N MET A 1 21.92 12.84 16.97
CA MET A 1 21.01 12.99 15.80
C MET A 1 21.00 11.77 14.89
N ASP A 2 22.14 11.10 14.67
CA ASP A 2 22.24 9.88 13.82
C ASP A 2 21.25 8.74 14.19
N GLY A 3 20.89 8.63 15.48
CA GLY A 3 19.93 7.62 15.94
C GLY A 3 18.52 7.80 15.37
N ILE A 4 18.05 9.03 15.17
CA ILE A 4 16.71 9.29 14.60
C ILE A 4 16.70 8.88 13.13
N SER A 5 17.72 9.30 12.38
CA SER A 5 17.84 8.98 10.96
C SER A 5 17.90 7.47 10.73
N SER A 6 18.68 6.73 11.53
CA SER A 6 18.74 5.27 11.46
C SER A 6 17.39 4.63 11.79
N TYR A 7 16.71 5.12 12.83
CA TYR A 7 15.40 4.60 13.25
C TYR A 7 14.32 4.79 12.18
N LEU A 8 14.28 5.98 11.56
CA LEU A 8 13.39 6.28 10.45
C LEU A 8 13.71 5.43 9.22
N GLU A 9 14.99 5.20 8.93
CA GLU A 9 15.41 4.35 7.81
C GLU A 9 14.95 2.91 7.99
N GLU A 10 15.09 2.36 9.21
CA GLU A 10 14.61 1.03 9.54
C GLU A 10 13.09 0.92 9.38
N ILE A 11 12.32 1.89 9.87
CA ILE A 11 10.85 1.92 9.69
C ILE A 11 10.49 1.92 8.20
N CYS A 12 11.07 2.84 7.42
CA CYS A 12 10.78 2.98 6.00
C CYS A 12 11.23 1.76 5.18
N SER A 13 12.28 1.04 5.61
CA SER A 13 12.76 -0.16 4.92
C SER A 13 11.72 -1.29 4.86
N VAL A 14 10.81 -1.34 5.83
CA VAL A 14 9.73 -2.34 5.91
C VAL A 14 8.52 -1.93 5.06
N ILE A 15 8.34 -0.64 4.81
CA ILE A 15 7.17 -0.09 4.13
C ILE A 15 7.38 -0.13 2.62
N LYS A 16 6.56 -0.93 1.93
CA LYS A 16 6.64 -1.12 0.46
C LYS A 16 6.22 0.13 -0.31
N CYS A 17 5.23 0.87 0.22
CA CYS A 17 4.71 2.06 -0.43
C CYS A 17 5.67 3.24 -0.25
N LYS A 18 6.49 3.53 -1.26
CA LYS A 18 7.49 4.62 -1.19
C LYS A 18 6.87 6.02 -1.19
N GLU A 19 5.67 6.16 -1.75
CA GLU A 19 4.97 7.45 -1.86
C GLU A 19 4.67 8.07 -0.49
N VAL A 20 4.52 7.23 0.55
CA VAL A 20 4.19 7.67 1.91
C VAL A 20 5.42 7.77 2.82
N HIS A 21 6.61 7.46 2.32
CA HIS A 21 7.83 7.48 3.14
C HIS A 21 8.12 8.85 3.71
N GLU A 22 7.90 9.92 2.94
CA GLU A 22 8.16 11.27 3.42
C GLU A 22 7.21 11.66 4.55
N GLU A 23 5.91 11.43 4.35
CA GLU A 23 4.87 11.71 5.36
C GLU A 23 5.15 10.95 6.67
N ILE A 24 5.49 9.68 6.58
CA ILE A 24 5.83 8.84 7.75
C ILE A 24 7.08 9.35 8.45
N ARG A 25 8.10 9.78 7.71
CA ARG A 25 9.33 10.34 8.31
C ARG A 25 9.03 11.60 9.10
N GLU A 26 8.22 12.48 8.54
CA GLU A 26 7.82 13.72 9.21
C GLU A 26 7.00 13.44 10.46
N GLU A 27 5.96 12.60 10.39
CA GLU A 27 5.11 12.27 11.53
C GLU A 27 5.91 11.65 12.69
N ILE A 28 6.73 10.63 12.38
CA ILE A 28 7.51 9.94 13.40
C ILE A 28 8.62 10.83 13.96
N ARG A 29 9.26 11.67 13.13
CA ARG A 29 10.25 12.64 13.61
C ARG A 29 9.62 13.64 14.56
N ASN A 30 8.50 14.24 14.17
CA ASN A 30 7.79 15.21 15.01
C ASN A 30 7.39 14.57 16.34
N HIS A 31 6.89 13.35 16.34
CA HIS A 31 6.53 12.67 17.58
C HIS A 31 7.74 12.37 18.48
N ILE A 32 8.88 11.97 17.91
CA ILE A 32 10.14 11.81 18.67
C ILE A 32 10.60 13.14 19.25
N GLU A 33 10.49 14.24 18.50
CA GLU A 33 10.88 15.57 18.95
C GLU A 33 9.98 16.06 20.09
N GLU A 34 8.66 15.86 19.99
CA GLU A 34 7.70 16.15 21.07
C GLU A 34 8.04 15.38 22.35
N LEU A 35 8.26 14.05 22.24
CA LEU A 35 8.66 13.22 23.38
C LEU A 35 10.01 13.66 23.96
N ALA A 36 10.97 14.05 23.12
CA ALA A 36 12.26 14.54 23.57
C ALA A 36 12.10 15.87 24.33
N LEU A 37 11.23 16.77 23.88
CA LEU A 37 10.93 18.01 24.61
C LEU A 37 10.34 17.72 25.99
N GLU A 38 9.43 16.75 26.10
CA GLU A 38 8.90 16.33 27.42
C GLU A 38 10.01 15.83 28.35
N TYR A 39 10.95 15.02 27.86
CA TYR A 39 12.10 14.59 28.67
C TYR A 39 13.03 15.77 29.03
N ILE A 40 13.25 16.71 28.12
CA ILE A 40 14.05 17.92 28.43
C ILE A 40 13.39 18.72 29.55
N ASP A 41 12.06 18.92 29.49
CA ASP A 41 11.29 19.62 30.52
C ASP A 41 11.32 18.90 31.88
N ASN A 42 11.49 17.57 31.86
CA ASN A 42 11.71 16.75 33.05
C ASN A 42 13.16 16.76 33.55
N GLY A 43 14.03 17.58 32.98
CA GLY A 43 15.40 17.82 33.45
C GLY A 43 16.47 16.91 32.83
N TYR A 44 16.14 16.13 31.80
CA TYR A 44 17.12 15.34 31.06
C TYR A 44 17.93 16.21 30.09
N SER A 45 19.17 15.82 29.81
CA SER A 45 19.96 16.47 28.75
C SER A 45 19.34 16.17 27.38
N SER A 46 19.56 17.05 26.40
CA SER A 46 18.99 16.87 25.05
C SER A 46 19.37 15.51 24.43
N ASP A 47 20.63 15.08 24.55
CA ASP A 47 21.07 13.79 23.99
C ASP A 47 20.40 12.59 24.68
N GLU A 48 20.24 12.63 26.01
CA GLU A 48 19.53 11.60 26.75
C GLU A 48 18.03 11.60 26.44
N ALA A 49 17.42 12.78 26.31
CA ALA A 49 16.01 12.93 25.97
C ALA A 49 15.67 12.29 24.62
N TYR A 50 16.49 12.51 23.58
CA TYR A 50 16.29 11.86 22.28
C TYR A 50 16.48 10.33 22.34
N LYS A 51 17.44 9.85 23.13
CA LYS A 51 17.63 8.39 23.33
C LYS A 51 16.42 7.78 24.05
N LEU A 52 15.88 8.47 25.05
CA LEU A 52 14.69 8.05 25.78
C LEU A 52 13.44 8.11 24.88
N ALA A 53 13.30 9.16 24.07
CA ALA A 53 12.21 9.28 23.10
C ALA A 53 12.20 8.13 22.09
N ILE A 54 13.34 7.82 21.45
CA ILE A 54 13.44 6.65 20.54
C ILE A 54 13.13 5.34 21.28
N ARG A 55 13.64 5.18 22.51
CA ARG A 55 13.34 3.99 23.32
C ARG A 55 11.86 3.88 23.68
N ASN A 56 11.17 5.00 23.87
CA ASN A 56 9.74 5.07 24.16
C ASN A 56 8.91 4.66 22.93
N MET A 57 9.31 5.12 21.73
CA MET A 57 8.68 4.71 20.47
C MET A 57 8.68 3.19 20.26
N GLY A 58 9.74 2.52 20.72
CA GLY A 58 9.85 1.06 20.67
C GLY A 58 10.46 0.54 19.37
N ASP A 59 10.12 -0.68 18.97
CA ASP A 59 10.75 -1.37 17.86
C ASP A 59 10.37 -0.77 16.49
N SER A 60 11.38 -0.38 15.71
CA SER A 60 11.25 0.19 14.36
C SER A 60 10.59 -0.79 13.39
N GLY A 61 10.92 -2.08 13.49
CA GLY A 61 10.38 -3.14 12.64
C GLY A 61 8.89 -3.37 12.85
N GLU A 62 8.44 -3.40 14.10
CA GLU A 62 7.02 -3.55 14.44
C GLU A 62 6.21 -2.34 13.97
N ILE A 63 6.69 -1.12 14.22
CA ILE A 63 6.06 0.11 13.73
C ILE A 63 5.98 0.08 12.19
N GLY A 64 7.09 -0.20 11.52
CA GLY A 64 7.16 -0.31 10.07
C GLY A 64 6.20 -1.37 9.51
N PHE A 65 6.05 -2.52 10.16
CA PHE A 65 5.11 -3.57 9.77
C PHE A 65 3.65 -3.12 9.88
N ARG A 66 3.28 -2.47 10.99
CA ARG A 66 1.91 -1.95 11.20
C ARG A 66 1.58 -0.87 10.18
N LEU A 67 2.49 0.07 9.94
CA LEU A 67 2.34 1.11 8.92
C LEU A 67 2.26 0.51 7.52
N ASN A 68 3.14 -0.44 7.19
CA ASN A 68 3.09 -1.12 5.90
C ASN A 68 1.72 -1.77 5.66
N LYS A 69 1.09 -2.37 6.67
CA LYS A 69 -0.25 -2.96 6.55
C LYS A 69 -1.36 -1.92 6.35
N VAL A 70 -1.23 -0.72 6.93
CA VAL A 70 -2.17 0.39 6.74
C VAL A 70 -2.08 0.93 5.30
N TYR A 71 -0.85 1.10 4.80
CA TYR A 71 -0.60 1.64 3.46
C TYR A 71 -0.52 0.59 2.35
N GLU A 72 -0.57 -0.71 2.67
CA GLU A 72 -0.58 -1.77 1.67
C GLU A 72 -1.91 -1.69 0.89
N LYS A 73 -1.80 -1.15 -0.32
CA LYS A 73 -2.89 -1.05 -1.29
C LYS A 73 -3.42 -2.46 -1.55
N LYS A 74 -4.55 -2.81 -0.95
CA LYS A 74 -5.25 -4.06 -1.24
C LYS A 74 -5.70 -4.01 -2.69
N ILE A 75 -4.91 -4.58 -3.59
CA ILE A 75 -5.42 -4.93 -4.91
C ILE A 75 -6.52 -5.95 -4.64
N GLU A 76 -7.76 -5.52 -4.80
CA GLU A 76 -8.91 -6.39 -4.68
C GLU A 76 -8.91 -7.33 -5.89
N TYR A 77 -8.11 -8.40 -5.83
CA TYR A 77 -8.04 -9.44 -6.86
C TYR A 77 -9.43 -10.02 -7.18
N LYS A 78 -10.39 -9.91 -6.25
CA LYS A 78 -11.81 -10.22 -6.48
C LYS A 78 -12.38 -9.43 -7.67
N THR A 79 -12.13 -8.12 -7.74
CA THR A 79 -12.61 -7.25 -8.82
C THR A 79 -11.94 -7.60 -10.15
N LEU A 80 -10.64 -7.91 -10.13
CA LEU A 80 -9.90 -8.36 -11.31
C LEU A 80 -10.46 -9.69 -11.85
N ILE A 81 -10.71 -10.67 -10.97
CA ILE A 81 -11.26 -11.98 -11.34
C ILE A 81 -12.66 -11.83 -11.95
N ILE A 82 -13.54 -11.01 -11.35
CA ILE A 82 -14.88 -10.75 -11.88
C ILE A 82 -14.81 -10.15 -13.28
N GLY A 83 -13.90 -9.19 -13.50
CA GLY A 83 -13.68 -8.58 -14.83
C GLY A 83 -13.25 -9.61 -15.88
N ILE A 84 -12.35 -10.53 -15.54
CA ILE A 84 -11.93 -11.61 -16.43
C ILE A 84 -13.11 -12.54 -16.76
N LEU A 85 -13.89 -12.96 -15.76
CA LEU A 85 -15.04 -13.84 -15.97
C LEU A 85 -16.09 -13.21 -16.89
N LEU A 86 -16.43 -11.94 -16.67
CA LEU A 86 -17.37 -11.20 -17.52
C LEU A 86 -16.86 -11.06 -18.96
N SER A 87 -15.56 -10.82 -19.13
CA SER A 87 -14.94 -10.72 -20.46
C SER A 87 -15.00 -12.04 -21.21
N LEU A 88 -14.66 -13.15 -20.55
CA LEU A 88 -14.76 -14.49 -21.12
C LEU A 88 -16.21 -14.85 -21.47
N PHE A 89 -17.16 -14.51 -20.59
CA PHE A 89 -18.58 -14.73 -20.84
C PHE A 89 -19.07 -13.98 -22.10
N GLY A 90 -18.66 -12.72 -22.26
CA GLY A 90 -18.96 -11.92 -23.45
C GLY A 90 -18.37 -12.53 -24.73
N ILE A 91 -17.13 -13.02 -24.67
CA ILE A 91 -16.47 -13.71 -25.79
C ILE A 91 -17.25 -14.96 -26.19
N VAL A 92 -17.67 -15.78 -25.22
CA VAL A 92 -18.44 -17.00 -25.48
C VAL A 92 -19.79 -16.67 -26.13
N ILE A 93 -20.52 -15.68 -25.61
CA ILE A 93 -21.80 -15.25 -26.21
C ILE A 93 -21.58 -14.75 -27.64
N ASN A 94 -20.58 -13.90 -27.86
CA ASN A 94 -20.29 -13.36 -29.18
C ASN A 94 -19.93 -14.47 -30.18
N PHE A 95 -19.17 -15.46 -29.75
CA PHE A 95 -18.84 -16.63 -30.55
C PHE A 95 -20.08 -17.46 -30.93
N LEU A 96 -20.99 -17.70 -29.97
CA LEU A 96 -22.25 -18.41 -30.22
C LEU A 96 -23.17 -17.66 -31.20
N ILE A 97 -23.29 -16.34 -31.05
CA ILE A 97 -24.09 -15.51 -31.96
C ILE A 97 -23.48 -15.52 -33.37
N THR A 98 -22.17 -15.28 -33.48
CA THR A 98 -21.48 -15.22 -34.77
C THR A 98 -21.54 -16.58 -35.49
N SER A 99 -21.34 -17.68 -34.77
CA SER A 99 -21.47 -19.02 -35.34
C SER A 99 -22.89 -19.33 -35.83
N ASN A 100 -23.93 -18.89 -35.09
CA ASN A 100 -25.32 -19.05 -35.52
C ASN A 100 -25.65 -18.18 -36.76
N LEU A 101 -25.23 -16.91 -36.78
CA LEU A 101 -25.42 -16.01 -37.92
C LEU A 101 -24.76 -16.57 -39.19
N MET A 102 -23.54 -17.10 -39.08
CA MET A 102 -22.85 -17.74 -40.20
C MET A 102 -23.60 -18.96 -40.75
N GLN A 103 -24.31 -19.72 -39.91
CA GLN A 103 -25.15 -20.85 -40.35
C GLN A 103 -26.39 -20.35 -41.12
N VAL A 104 -27.08 -19.33 -40.60
CA VAL A 104 -28.29 -18.77 -41.24
C VAL A 104 -27.98 -18.16 -42.61
N MET A 105 -26.87 -17.42 -42.73
CA MET A 105 -26.44 -16.84 -44.01
C MET A 105 -26.05 -17.90 -45.06
N LYS A 106 -25.55 -19.07 -44.64
CA LYS A 106 -25.29 -20.20 -45.55
C LYS A 106 -26.56 -20.87 -46.06
N ILE A 107 -27.59 -20.98 -45.21
CA ILE A 107 -28.85 -21.69 -45.54
C ILE A 107 -29.77 -20.82 -46.41
N LYS A 108 -29.75 -19.50 -46.23
CA LYS A 108 -30.56 -18.56 -47.01
C LYS A 108 -29.62 -17.68 -47.85
N PRO A 109 -29.11 -18.19 -49.00
CA PRO A 109 -28.33 -17.34 -49.89
C PRO A 109 -29.19 -16.12 -50.25
N LEU A 110 -28.59 -14.93 -50.25
CA LEU A 110 -29.28 -13.71 -50.67
C LEU A 110 -29.92 -14.01 -52.04
N LYS A 111 -31.26 -14.01 -52.09
CA LYS A 111 -32.00 -13.89 -53.35
C LYS A 111 -31.74 -12.47 -53.85
N VAL A 112 -30.68 -12.31 -54.64
CA VAL A 112 -30.52 -11.18 -55.57
C VAL A 112 -31.26 -11.53 -56.85
#